data_AF-A0A950Q2H8-F1
#
_entry.id   AF-A0A950Q2H8-F1
#
_cell.length_a   1.000
_cell.length_b   1.000
_cell.length_c   1.000
_cell.angle_alpha   90.00
_cell.angle_beta   90.00
_cell.angle_gamma   90.00
#
_symmetry.space_group_name_H-M   'P 1'
#
loop_
_entity.id
_entity.type
_entity.pdbx_description
1 polymer ?
#
loop_
_entity_poly.entity_id
_entity_poly.type
_entity_poly.pdbx_seq_one_letter_code
_entity_poly.pdbx_strand_id
1 'polypeptide(L)'
;FLATPEDAAKGSGDGVPMVELTHNWDEKDYTGGRNFGHLAYRVEDIYAVCQRLMDGGVTINRPPRDGHMAFVRSPDGISIELLQEGGSKPPQEPWVSMPNVGSW
;
A
#
# COMPACT_ATOMS: atom_id res chain seq x y z
N PHE A 1 14.57 6.64 6.15
CA PHE A 1 13.30 7.23 5.70
C PHE A 1 13.03 6.84 4.25
N LEU A 2 11.78 6.47 3.94
CA LEU A 2 11.29 6.09 2.62
C LEU A 2 10.32 7.17 2.13
N ALA A 3 10.43 7.56 0.87
CA ALA A 3 9.58 8.54 0.21
C ALA A 3 9.28 8.07 -1.22
N THR A 4 8.33 8.70 -1.91
CA THR A 4 8.15 8.48 -3.35
C THR A 4 9.39 8.99 -4.12
N PRO A 5 9.65 8.53 -5.35
CA PRO A 5 10.78 9.02 -6.14
C PRO A 5 10.75 10.54 -6.34
N GLU A 6 9.57 11.13 -6.55
CA GLU A 6 9.37 12.57 -6.75
C GLU A 6 9.70 13.36 -5.49
N ASP A 7 9.33 12.82 -4.34
CA ASP A 7 9.58 13.42 -3.03
C ASP A 7 11.03 13.23 -2.58
N ALA A 8 11.64 12.08 -2.87
CA ALA A 8 13.07 11.84 -2.63
C ALA A 8 13.95 12.83 -3.43
N ALA A 9 13.53 13.20 -4.64
CA ALA A 9 14.23 14.20 -5.46
C ALA A 9 14.22 15.62 -4.87
N LYS A 10 13.25 15.94 -4.00
CA LYS A 10 13.18 17.23 -3.27
C LYS A 10 14.16 17.28 -2.09
N GLY A 11 14.81 16.16 -1.77
CA GLY A 11 15.71 16.01 -0.63
C GLY A 11 14.95 15.74 0.69
N SER A 12 15.69 15.63 1.80
CA SER A 12 15.14 15.40 3.14
C SER A 12 14.70 16.68 3.85
N GLY A 13 14.27 17.69 3.09
CA GLY A 13 13.86 18.99 3.63
C GLY A 13 12.49 18.96 4.31
N ASP A 14 12.15 20.05 5.00
CA ASP A 14 10.85 20.21 5.64
C ASP A 14 9.69 20.03 4.65
N GLY A 15 8.70 19.23 5.05
CA GLY A 15 7.44 19.05 4.29
C GLY A 15 7.37 17.84 3.37
N VAL A 16 8.42 17.00 3.30
CA VAL A 16 8.37 15.74 2.56
C VAL A 16 7.77 14.62 3.44
N PRO A 17 6.66 13.98 3.04
CA PRO A 17 6.07 12.89 3.81
C PRO A 17 6.97 11.65 3.72
N MET A 18 7.66 11.36 4.82
CA MET A 18 8.62 10.26 4.91
C MET A 18 8.17 9.19 5.90
N VAL A 19 8.43 7.92 5.55
CA VAL A 19 8.21 6.77 6.45
C VAL A 19 9.54 6.31 7.01
N GLU A 20 9.66 6.25 8.32
CA GLU A 20 10.79 5.60 9.00
C GLU A 20 10.44 4.16 9.34
N LEU A 21 11.37 3.24 9.12
CA LEU A 21 11.28 1.87 9.62
C LEU A 21 12.38 1.69 10.64
N THR A 22 12.01 1.27 11.85
CA THR A 22 12.92 1.09 12.97
C THR A 22 12.89 -0.36 13.41
N HIS A 23 14.08 -0.92 13.64
CA HIS A 23 14.25 -2.26 14.19
C HIS A 23 14.96 -2.16 15.55
N ASN A 24 14.31 -2.67 16.59
CA ASN A 24 14.90 -2.81 17.92
C ASN A 24 15.42 -4.25 18.10
N TRP A 25 16.71 -4.40 18.36
CA TRP A 25 17.41 -5.71 18.34
C TRP A 25 16.88 -6.73 19.34
N ASP A 26 16.43 -6.27 20.52
CA ASP A 26 16.01 -7.14 21.64
C ASP A 26 14.49 -7.32 21.74
N GLU A 27 13.72 -6.59 20.94
CA GLU A 27 12.27 -6.64 20.95
C GLU A 27 11.75 -7.55 19.84
N LYS A 28 10.78 -8.40 20.17
CA LYS A 28 10.13 -9.31 19.23
C LYS A 28 8.62 -9.11 19.32
N ASP A 29 7.95 -9.35 18.21
CA ASP A 29 6.49 -9.42 18.11
C ASP A 29 5.76 -8.11 18.43
N TYR A 30 5.93 -7.12 17.55
CA TYR A 30 5.04 -5.95 17.54
C TYR A 30 3.63 -6.37 17.15
N THR A 31 2.68 -6.22 18.08
CA THR A 31 1.26 -6.35 17.77
C THR A 31 0.70 -5.02 17.27
N GLY A 32 -0.18 -5.05 16.27
CA GLY A 32 -0.91 -3.86 15.84
C GLY A 32 -1.76 -3.25 16.96
N GLY A 33 -1.87 -1.92 16.97
CA GLY A 33 -2.73 -1.15 17.87
C GLY A 33 -3.98 -0.59 17.16
N ARG A 34 -5.04 -0.27 17.92
CA ARG A 34 -6.29 0.31 17.37
C ARG A 34 -6.16 1.76 16.86
N ASN A 35 -5.01 2.37 17.07
CA ASN A 35 -4.74 3.79 16.83
C ASN A 35 -4.16 4.08 15.44
N PHE A 36 -3.62 3.08 14.73
CA PHE A 36 -3.09 3.25 13.38
C PHE A 36 -3.99 2.53 12.38
N GLY A 37 -4.67 3.29 11.52
CA GLY A 37 -5.59 2.74 10.52
C GLY A 37 -4.84 2.08 9.37
N HIS A 38 -4.22 2.90 8.53
CA HIS A 38 -3.42 2.47 7.38
C HIS A 38 -2.56 3.63 6.89
N LEU A 39 -1.62 3.32 6.00
CA LEU A 39 -0.89 4.30 5.20
C LEU A 39 -1.40 4.27 3.76
N ALA A 40 -1.80 5.43 3.22
CA ALA A 40 -2.32 5.53 1.86
C ALA A 40 -1.28 6.10 0.91
N TYR A 41 -1.13 5.47 -0.25
CA TYR A 41 -0.33 5.97 -1.36
C TYR A 41 -1.19 6.14 -2.61
N ARG A 42 -0.98 7.27 -3.29
CA ARG A 42 -1.51 7.48 -4.62
C ARG A 42 -0.57 6.88 -5.65
N VAL A 43 -1.12 6.21 -6.66
CA VAL A 43 -0.36 5.56 -7.72
C VAL A 43 -0.94 5.91 -9.10
N GLU A 44 -0.06 6.03 -10.09
CA GLU A 44 -0.44 6.38 -11.47
C GLU A 44 -1.28 5.28 -12.15
N ASP A 45 -1.00 4.01 -11.84
CA ASP A 45 -1.73 2.86 -12.37
C ASP A 45 -1.92 1.79 -11.30
N ILE A 46 -3.10 1.77 -10.70
CA ILE A 46 -3.43 0.83 -9.62
C ILE A 46 -3.38 -0.63 -10.07
N TYR A 47 -3.73 -0.93 -11.32
CA TYR A 47 -3.70 -2.31 -11.84
C TYR A 47 -2.28 -2.79 -12.04
N ALA A 48 -1.42 -1.96 -12.63
CA ALA A 48 -0.01 -2.29 -12.80
C ALA A 48 0.70 -2.46 -11.45
N VAL A 49 0.40 -1.60 -10.46
CA VAL A 49 0.96 -1.72 -9.12
C VAL A 49 0.47 -2.99 -8.41
N CYS A 50 -0.83 -3.28 -8.45
CA CYS A 50 -1.38 -4.51 -7.85
C CYS A 50 -0.78 -5.77 -8.49
N GLN A 51 -0.62 -5.78 -9.83
CA GLN A 51 0.01 -6.90 -10.52
C GLN A 51 1.47 -7.07 -10.09
N ARG A 52 2.24 -5.98 -10.08
CA ARG A 52 3.66 -6.01 -9.64
C ARG A 52 3.81 -6.53 -8.20
N LEU A 53 2.91 -6.13 -7.30
CA LEU A 53 2.89 -6.59 -5.92
C LEU A 53 2.58 -8.09 -5.86
N MET A 54 1.57 -8.55 -6.60
CA MET A 54 1.18 -9.96 -6.67
C MET A 54 2.28 -10.85 -7.26
N ASP A 55 2.93 -10.39 -8.32
CA ASP A 55 4.09 -11.07 -8.92
C ASP A 55 5.27 -11.18 -7.93
N GLY A 56 5.38 -10.21 -7.02
CA GLY A 56 6.32 -10.21 -5.90
C GLY A 56 5.87 -11.04 -4.68
N GLY A 57 4.76 -11.76 -4.77
CA GLY A 57 4.22 -12.61 -3.70
C GLY A 57 3.41 -11.86 -2.63
N VAL A 58 3.06 -10.59 -2.86
CA VAL A 58 2.20 -9.83 -1.95
C VAL A 58 0.74 -10.17 -2.22
N THR A 59 0.01 -10.58 -1.17
CA THR A 59 -1.43 -10.79 -1.25
C THR A 59 -2.16 -9.46 -1.41
N ILE A 60 -3.02 -9.38 -2.42
CA ILE A 60 -3.98 -8.29 -2.56
C ILE A 60 -5.19 -8.60 -1.65
N ASN A 61 -5.25 -7.96 -0.48
CA ASN A 61 -6.29 -8.20 0.53
C ASN A 61 -7.67 -7.72 0.05
N ARG A 62 -7.70 -6.54 -0.58
CA ARG A 62 -8.89 -6.02 -1.28
C ARG A 62 -8.45 -5.61 -2.69
N PRO A 63 -8.93 -6.29 -3.75
CA PRO A 63 -8.57 -5.93 -5.12
C PRO A 63 -9.29 -4.66 -5.60
N PRO A 64 -8.71 -3.92 -6.56
CA PRO A 64 -9.26 -2.68 -7.11
C PRO A 64 -10.45 -2.94 -8.06
N ARG A 65 -11.53 -3.53 -7.54
CA ARG A 65 -12.75 -3.85 -8.31
C ARG A 65 -13.37 -2.62 -8.97
N ASP A 66 -13.34 -1.51 -8.25
CA ASP A 66 -13.86 -0.21 -8.69
C ASP A 66 -12.85 0.59 -9.51
N GLY A 67 -11.67 0.02 -9.78
CA GLY A 67 -10.56 0.67 -10.47
C GLY A 67 -9.98 1.88 -9.74
N HIS A 68 -10.28 2.04 -8.45
CA HIS A 68 -9.83 3.19 -7.68
C HIS A 68 -9.01 2.81 -6.44
N MET A 69 -9.39 1.75 -5.73
CA MET A 69 -8.83 1.49 -4.40
C MET A 69 -8.51 0.02 -4.17
N ALA A 70 -7.32 -0.26 -3.64
CA ALA A 70 -6.88 -1.59 -3.23
C ALA A 70 -6.22 -1.56 -1.85
N PHE A 71 -6.20 -2.70 -1.18
CA PHE A 71 -5.45 -2.88 0.06
C PHE A 71 -4.49 -4.06 -0.02
N VAL A 72 -3.31 -3.85 0.56
CA VAL A 72 -2.31 -4.88 0.87
C VAL A 72 -1.87 -4.73 2.33
N ARG A 73 -1.12 -5.71 2.84
CA ARG A 73 -0.48 -5.62 4.16
C ARG A 73 1.02 -5.85 4.07
N SER A 74 1.76 -5.15 4.92
CA SER A 74 3.17 -5.46 5.18
C SER A 74 3.30 -6.80 5.93
N PRO A 75 4.51 -7.40 5.97
CA PRO A 75 4.78 -8.58 6.77
C PRO A 75 4.46 -8.40 8.27
N ASP A 76 4.66 -7.19 8.80
CA ASP A 76 4.32 -6.82 10.19
C ASP A 76 2.83 -6.47 10.37
N GLY A 77 2.01 -6.68 9.33
CA GLY A 77 0.58 -6.47 9.39
C GLY A 77 0.15 -5.01 9.36
N ILE A 78 0.96 -4.09 8.85
CA ILE A 78 0.50 -2.71 8.60
C ILE A 78 -0.32 -2.68 7.32
N SER A 79 -1.54 -2.16 7.39
CA SER A 79 -2.41 -1.98 6.23
C SER A 79 -1.94 -0.83 5.36
N ILE A 80 -1.83 -1.09 4.06
CA ILE A 80 -1.45 -0.11 3.04
C ILE A 80 -2.59 0.02 2.04
N GLU A 81 -3.10 1.24 1.89
CA GLU A 81 -4.12 1.59 0.91
C GLU A 81 -3.45 2.14 -0.35
N LEU A 82 -3.87 1.65 -1.51
CA LEU A 82 -3.45 2.16 -2.81
C LEU A 82 -4.64 2.86 -3.46
N LEU A 83 -4.44 4.11 -3.87
CA LEU A 83 -5.44 4.92 -4.54
C LEU A 83 -4.97 5.28 -5.95
N GLN A 84 -5.82 5.05 -6.93
CA GLN A 84 -5.58 5.49 -8.30
C GLN A 84 -5.52 7.02 -8.35
N GLU A 85 -4.48 7.56 -8.98
CA GLU A 85 -4.41 8.98 -9.30
C GLU A 85 -5.49 9.38 -10.29
N GLY A 86 -6.16 10.50 -9.99
CA GLY A 86 -7.28 10.98 -10.78
C GLY A 86 -8.57 10.22 -10.46
N GLY A 87 -9.26 9.75 -11.51
CA GLY A 87 -10.52 9.03 -11.39
C GLY A 87 -10.34 7.51 -11.38
N SER A 88 -11.43 6.79 -11.12
CA SER A 88 -11.51 5.34 -11.25
C SER A 88 -11.14 4.88 -12.67
N LYS A 89 -10.29 3.85 -12.78
CA LYS A 89 -10.12 3.10 -14.03
C LYS A 89 -11.36 2.27 -14.33
N PRO A 90 -11.65 1.96 -15.61
CA PRO A 90 -12.72 1.03 -15.96
C PRO A 90 -12.49 -0.33 -15.28
N PRO A 91 -13.54 -0.97 -14.72
CA PRO A 91 -13.43 -2.29 -14.12
C PRO A 91 -12.77 -3.30 -15.07
N GLN A 92 -11.80 -4.07 -14.56
CA GLN A 92 -11.00 -5.01 -15.35
C GLN A 92 -10.81 -6.35 -14.61
N GLU A 93 -10.82 -7.45 -15.35
CA GLU A 93 -10.38 -8.76 -14.85
C GLU A 93 -8.84 -8.80 -14.69
N PRO A 94 -8.30 -9.55 -13.70
CA PRO A 94 -9.03 -10.39 -12.75
C PRO A 94 -9.61 -9.62 -11.54
N TRP A 95 -9.38 -8.32 -11.44
CA TRP A 95 -9.67 -7.54 -10.22
C TRP A 95 -11.14 -7.53 -9.84
N VAL A 96 -12.03 -7.46 -10.84
CA VAL A 96 -13.48 -7.47 -10.63
C VAL A 96 -13.94 -8.75 -9.92
N SER A 97 -13.45 -9.91 -10.35
CA SER A 97 -13.89 -11.20 -9.83
C SER A 97 -13.08 -11.72 -8.63
N MET A 98 -11.82 -11.29 -8.48
CA MET A 98 -10.91 -11.75 -7.42
C MET A 98 -11.50 -11.54 -6.03
N PRO A 99 -11.62 -12.54 -5.13
CA PRO A 99 -12.22 -12.34 -3.81
C PRO A 99 -11.34 -11.50 -2.88
N ASN A 100 -11.91 -10.98 -1.80
CA ASN A 100 -11.12 -10.39 -0.73
C ASN A 100 -10.41 -11.50 0.06
N VAL A 101 -9.22 -11.22 0.57
CA VAL A 101 -8.41 -12.17 1.36
C VAL A 101 -8.01 -11.54 2.69
N GLY A 102 -8.35 -12.22 3.78
CA GLY A 102 -8.01 -11.78 5.14
C GLY A 102 -8.70 -10.48 5.55
N SER A 103 -8.00 -9.66 6.33
CA SER A 103 -8.43 -8.33 6.76
C SER A 103 -7.48 -7.26 6.20
N TRP A 104 -7.94 -6.02 6.16
CA TRP A 104 -7.17 -4.85 5.78
C TRP A 104 -7.68 -3.62 6.53
#